data_AF-A0A812ZBF4-F1
#
_entry.id   AF-A0A812ZBF4-F1
#
_cell.length_a   1.000
_cell.length_b   1.000
_cell.length_c   1.000
_cell.angle_alpha   90.00
_cell.angle_beta   90.00
_cell.angle_gamma   90.00
#
_symmetry.space_group_name_H-M   'P 1'
#
loop_
_entity.id
_entity.type
_entity.pdbx_description
1 polymer ?
#
loop_
_entity_poly.entity_id
_entity_poly.type
_entity_poly.pdbx_seq_one_letter_code
_entity_poly.pdbx_strand_id
1 'polypeptide(L)'
;MWCFSRSFALDCSGPCAPGKDQELIVADQEAPPRLATRGAMSLQASDRFWDAFQGSWYRVEDNRCVGEIFGNSMIWHSQWNMPEAESVLESLNDDAVLHEVNGHVLLGRIRRDAQMTILWSDGDVWRLK
;
A
#
# COMPACT_ATOMS: atom_id res chain seq x y z
N MET A 1 -8.32 -11.45 42.07
CA MET A 1 -7.70 -10.47 43.00
C MET A 1 -6.20 -10.66 42.97
N TRP A 2 -5.52 -10.00 42.02
CA TRP A 2 -4.06 -9.94 41.93
C TRP A 2 -3.71 -8.51 41.51
N CYS A 3 -3.12 -7.75 42.43
CA CYS A 3 -2.53 -6.44 42.17
C CYS A 3 -1.05 -6.62 41.92
N PHE A 4 -0.49 -5.96 40.90
CA PHE A 4 0.87 -5.43 40.98
C PHE A 4 0.95 -4.12 40.20
N SER A 5 1.06 -3.04 40.97
CA SER A 5 1.43 -1.70 40.55
C SER A 5 2.90 -1.67 40.12
N ARG A 6 3.23 -0.86 39.10
CA ARG A 6 4.44 -0.02 39.15
C ARG A 6 4.35 1.13 38.16
N SER A 7 4.05 2.29 38.71
CA SER A 7 4.28 3.61 38.15
C SER A 7 5.79 3.84 38.00
N PHE A 8 6.22 4.38 36.87
CA PHE A 8 7.44 5.19 36.79
C PHE A 8 7.10 6.46 36.03
N ALA A 9 7.05 7.57 36.78
CA ALA A 9 7.15 8.91 36.26
C ALA A 9 8.64 9.22 36.09
N LEU A 10 9.04 9.70 34.92
CA LEU A 10 10.30 10.40 34.73
C LEU A 10 9.97 11.81 34.25
N ASP A 11 10.07 12.69 35.24
CA ASP A 11 10.03 14.14 35.17
C ASP A 11 11.34 14.62 34.50
N CYS A 12 11.25 15.29 33.36
CA CYS A 12 12.36 16.05 32.79
C CYS A 12 11.97 17.53 32.78
N SER A 13 12.05 18.12 33.96
CA SER A 13 12.12 19.56 34.17
C SER A 13 13.51 20.08 33.76
N GLY A 14 13.57 20.96 32.76
CA GLY A 14 14.79 21.66 32.34
C GLY A 14 14.46 23.07 31.79
N PRO A 15 14.94 24.16 32.42
CA PRO A 15 14.54 25.53 32.11
C PRO A 15 15.38 26.25 31.04
N CYS A 16 14.77 27.33 30.55
CA CYS A 16 15.10 28.28 29.49
C CYS A 16 16.51 28.87 29.45
N ALA A 17 16.95 29.22 28.24
CA ALA A 17 17.73 30.45 27.99
C ALA A 17 17.34 31.08 26.63
N PRO A 18 17.05 32.40 26.58
CA PRO A 18 16.87 33.16 25.35
C PRO A 18 18.13 33.96 24.98
N GLY A 19 18.50 33.98 23.70
CA GLY A 19 19.46 34.93 23.11
C GLY A 19 19.00 35.22 21.68
N LYS A 20 18.34 36.37 21.46
CA LYS A 20 18.91 37.64 20.97
C LYS A 20 19.50 37.56 19.56
N ASP A 21 18.70 38.09 18.64
CA ASP A 21 19.04 39.07 17.60
C ASP A 21 20.41 38.94 16.92
N GLN A 22 20.39 38.57 15.63
CA GLN A 22 21.06 39.40 14.63
C GLN A 22 20.54 39.19 13.20
N GLU A 23 20.15 40.34 12.65
CA GLU A 23 20.08 40.80 11.27
C GLU A 23 20.66 39.95 10.13
N LEU A 24 19.81 39.84 9.10
CA LEU A 24 20.05 40.31 7.73
C LEU A 24 21.22 39.70 6.94
N ILE A 25 20.90 38.70 6.13
CA ILE A 25 21.53 38.56 4.81
C ILE A 25 20.43 38.25 3.79
N VAL A 26 20.20 39.22 2.90
CA VAL A 26 19.49 39.03 1.64
C VAL A 26 20.36 38.12 0.76
N ALA A 27 19.85 36.93 0.47
CA ALA A 27 20.34 36.12 -0.63
C ALA A 27 19.13 35.74 -1.48
N ASP A 28 18.87 36.61 -2.45
CA ASP A 28 18.20 36.25 -3.69
C ASP A 28 19.02 35.11 -4.33
N GLN A 29 18.54 33.89 -4.18
CA GLN A 29 19.01 32.74 -4.94
C GLN A 29 17.81 32.11 -5.61
N GLU A 30 17.59 32.61 -6.82
CA GLU A 30 16.89 31.96 -7.92
C GLU A 30 17.04 30.43 -7.83
N ALA A 31 15.88 29.77 -7.78
CA ALA A 31 15.76 28.35 -7.56
C ALA A 31 16.45 27.52 -8.66
N PRO A 32 17.29 26.54 -8.32
CA PRO A 32 17.39 25.36 -9.16
C PRO A 32 16.09 24.55 -8.99
N PRO A 33 15.40 24.14 -10.07
CA PRO A 33 14.27 23.24 -9.95
C PRO A 33 14.77 21.96 -9.26
N ARG A 34 14.30 21.75 -8.02
CA ARG A 34 14.53 20.50 -7.32
C ARG A 34 13.96 19.41 -8.20
N LEU A 35 14.85 18.53 -8.63
CA LEU A 35 14.59 17.23 -9.26
C LEU A 35 13.59 16.44 -8.41
N ALA A 36 12.31 16.74 -8.55
CA ALA A 36 11.27 15.75 -8.44
C ALA A 36 11.23 15.04 -9.80
N THR A 37 12.27 14.25 -10.09
CA THR A 37 12.09 13.07 -10.94
C THR A 37 11.30 12.07 -10.11
N ARG A 38 10.07 12.45 -9.78
CA ARG A 38 9.02 11.55 -9.37
C ARG A 38 8.78 10.76 -10.63
N GLY A 39 9.39 9.59 -10.71
CA GLY A 39 9.43 8.77 -11.91
C GLY A 39 8.03 8.66 -12.46
N ALA A 40 7.76 9.40 -13.54
CA ALA A 40 6.81 8.98 -14.54
C ALA A 40 7.43 7.74 -15.21
N MET A 41 7.54 6.65 -14.43
CA MET A 41 7.69 5.33 -15.00
C MET A 41 6.37 5.11 -15.73
N SER A 42 6.43 5.35 -17.03
CA SER A 42 5.45 5.05 -18.06
C SER A 42 4.17 4.39 -17.57
N LEU A 43 3.08 5.15 -17.50
CA LEU A 43 1.73 4.60 -17.33
C LEU A 43 1.48 3.42 -18.30
N GLN A 44 2.09 3.46 -19.49
CA GLN A 44 1.96 2.40 -20.50
C GLN A 44 2.61 1.06 -20.11
N ALA A 45 3.65 1.06 -19.27
CA ALA A 45 4.29 -0.17 -18.82
C ALA A 45 3.49 -0.84 -17.69
N SER A 46 2.91 -0.02 -16.80
CA SER A 46 1.98 -0.49 -15.78
C SER A 46 0.69 -1.06 -16.38
N ASP A 47 0.19 -0.51 -17.48
CA ASP A 47 -1.02 -1.04 -18.13
C ASP A 47 -0.81 -2.48 -18.63
N ARG A 48 0.32 -2.75 -19.29
CA ARG A 48 0.63 -4.10 -19.80
C ARG A 48 0.88 -5.14 -18.71
N PHE A 49 1.33 -4.71 -17.54
CA PHE A 49 1.50 -5.61 -16.40
C PHE A 49 0.14 -6.22 -16.02
N TRP A 50 -0.91 -5.41 -15.98
CA TRP A 50 -2.23 -5.83 -15.55
C TRP A 50 -2.99 -6.69 -16.55
N ASP A 51 -2.63 -6.66 -17.84
CA ASP A 51 -3.28 -7.46 -18.89
C ASP A 51 -3.34 -8.96 -18.53
N ALA A 52 -2.31 -9.49 -17.87
CA ALA A 52 -2.24 -10.89 -17.46
C ALA A 52 -3.11 -11.25 -16.23
N PHE A 53 -3.64 -10.24 -15.54
CA PHE A 53 -4.43 -10.38 -14.31
C PHE A 53 -5.92 -10.18 -14.54
N GLN A 54 -6.32 -9.75 -15.74
CA GLN A 54 -7.70 -9.43 -16.05
C GLN A 54 -8.60 -10.67 -15.90
N GLY A 55 -9.79 -10.47 -15.32
CA GLY A 55 -10.81 -11.50 -15.19
C GLY A 55 -11.15 -11.86 -13.75
N SER A 56 -11.86 -12.98 -13.58
CA SER A 56 -12.46 -13.37 -12.31
C SER A 56 -11.49 -14.16 -11.42
N TRP A 57 -11.33 -13.68 -10.19
CA TRP A 57 -10.45 -14.27 -9.18
C TRP A 57 -11.24 -15.03 -8.13
N TYR A 58 -10.71 -16.18 -7.74
CA TYR A 58 -11.34 -17.10 -6.80
C TYR A 58 -10.38 -17.45 -5.67
N ARG A 59 -10.89 -17.48 -4.45
CA ARG A 59 -10.10 -17.96 -3.32
C ARG A 59 -9.94 -19.48 -3.43
N VAL A 60 -8.72 -19.97 -3.22
CA VAL A 60 -8.39 -21.39 -3.43
C VAL A 60 -9.02 -22.28 -2.37
N GLU A 61 -9.07 -21.83 -1.11
CA GLU A 61 -9.56 -22.61 0.03
C GLU A 61 -11.02 -23.07 -0.15
N ASP A 62 -11.91 -22.15 -0.52
CA ASP A 62 -13.35 -22.39 -0.60
C ASP A 62 -13.92 -22.24 -2.02
N ASN A 63 -13.07 -21.96 -3.01
CA ASN A 63 -13.46 -21.76 -4.40
C ASN A 63 -14.53 -20.66 -4.59
N ARG A 64 -14.60 -19.68 -3.69
CA ARG A 64 -15.52 -18.54 -3.81
C ARG A 64 -14.93 -17.43 -4.66
N CYS A 65 -15.77 -16.77 -5.47
CA CYS A 65 -15.37 -15.62 -6.26
C CYS A 65 -15.01 -14.44 -5.33
N VAL A 66 -13.76 -13.99 -5.37
CA VAL A 66 -13.33 -12.81 -4.63
C VAL A 66 -13.86 -11.55 -5.33
N GLY A 67 -13.72 -11.53 -6.65
CA GLY A 67 -14.08 -10.40 -7.49
C GLY A 67 -13.43 -10.51 -8.86
N GLU A 68 -13.42 -9.41 -9.59
CA GLU A 68 -12.84 -9.31 -10.92
C GLU A 68 -11.77 -8.22 -10.93
N ILE A 69 -10.60 -8.53 -11.51
CA ILE A 69 -9.59 -7.50 -11.76
C ILE A 69 -9.86 -6.91 -13.14
N PHE A 70 -10.02 -5.58 -13.19
CA PHE A 70 -10.19 -4.81 -14.40
C PHE A 70 -9.23 -3.60 -14.39
N GLY A 71 -8.33 -3.52 -15.38
CA GLY A 71 -7.18 -2.62 -15.32
C GLY A 71 -6.36 -2.91 -14.07
N ASN A 72 -6.09 -1.88 -13.26
CA ASN A 72 -5.41 -1.99 -11.98
C ASN A 72 -6.37 -1.99 -10.77
N SER A 73 -7.65 -2.24 -10.99
CA SER A 73 -8.67 -2.23 -9.95
C SER A 73 -9.22 -3.63 -9.69
N MET A 74 -9.47 -3.92 -8.42
CA MET A 74 -10.21 -5.08 -7.96
C MET A 74 -11.66 -4.68 -7.69
N ILE A 75 -12.58 -5.23 -8.48
CA ILE A 75 -14.03 -5.10 -8.31
C ILE A 75 -14.50 -6.25 -7.44
N TRP A 76 -14.89 -5.95 -6.20
CA TRP A 76 -15.27 -6.95 -5.21
C TRP A 76 -16.60 -7.61 -5.53
N HIS A 77 -16.68 -8.92 -5.30
CA HIS A 77 -17.96 -9.62 -5.35
C HIS A 77 -18.84 -9.21 -4.16
N SER A 78 -20.13 -8.99 -4.38
CA SER A 78 -21.09 -8.49 -3.37
C SER A 78 -21.21 -9.34 -2.10
N GLN A 79 -20.78 -10.60 -2.15
CA GLN A 79 -20.81 -11.52 -1.02
C GLN A 79 -19.86 -11.15 0.13
N TRP A 80 -18.84 -10.34 -0.15
CA TRP A 80 -17.84 -9.93 0.85
C TRP A 80 -18.27 -8.71 1.67
N ASN A 81 -19.39 -8.07 1.29
CA ASN A 81 -19.94 -6.90 1.98
C ASN A 81 -18.89 -5.80 2.24
N MET A 82 -18.05 -5.56 1.24
CA MET A 82 -17.01 -4.52 1.29
C MET A 82 -17.65 -3.13 1.28
N PRO A 83 -17.13 -2.16 2.06
CA PRO A 83 -17.66 -0.80 2.06
C PRO A 83 -17.47 -0.12 0.70
N GLU A 84 -16.38 -0.45 0.01
CA GLU A 84 -16.08 -0.02 -1.35
C GLU A 84 -16.23 -1.21 -2.29
N ALA A 85 -17.01 -1.02 -3.36
CA ALA A 85 -17.21 -2.06 -4.38
C ALA A 85 -15.97 -2.27 -5.25
N GLU A 86 -15.06 -1.31 -5.27
CA GLU A 86 -13.83 -1.30 -6.05
C GLU A 86 -12.67 -0.87 -5.16
N SER A 87 -11.49 -1.40 -5.40
CA SER A 87 -10.26 -1.01 -4.71
C SER A 87 -9.08 -1.09 -5.66
N VAL A 88 -8.09 -0.22 -5.47
CA VAL A 88 -6.93 -0.14 -6.36
C VAL A 88 -5.87 -1.15 -5.94
N LEU A 89 -5.29 -1.81 -6.94
CA LEU A 89 -4.10 -2.63 -6.81
C LEU A 89 -2.90 -1.85 -7.33
N GLU A 90 -1.79 -1.93 -6.60
CA GLU A 90 -0.53 -1.31 -6.99
C GLU A 90 0.49 -2.39 -7.36
N SER A 91 1.17 -2.23 -8.49
CA SER A 91 2.28 -3.11 -8.86
C SER A 91 3.56 -2.62 -8.19
N LEU A 92 4.23 -3.49 -7.44
CA LEU A 92 5.53 -3.18 -6.85
C LEU A 92 6.67 -3.56 -7.80
N ASN A 93 6.52 -4.70 -8.46
CA ASN A 93 7.43 -5.26 -9.45
C ASN A 93 6.71 -6.38 -10.21
N ASP A 94 7.44 -7.09 -11.06
CA ASP A 94 6.88 -8.15 -11.89
C ASP A 94 6.27 -9.31 -11.08
N ASP A 95 6.65 -9.54 -9.82
CA ASP A 95 6.20 -10.71 -9.05
C ASP A 95 5.44 -10.32 -7.75
N ALA A 96 5.16 -9.04 -7.55
CA ALA A 96 4.47 -8.56 -6.35
C ALA A 96 3.47 -7.44 -6.61
N VAL A 97 2.34 -7.52 -5.92
CA VAL A 97 1.27 -6.51 -5.90
C VAL A 97 0.96 -6.10 -4.47
N LEU A 98 0.56 -4.85 -4.28
CA LEU A 98 -0.02 -4.35 -3.04
C LEU A 98 -1.51 -4.12 -3.22
N HIS A 99 -2.22 -4.32 -2.13
CA HIS A 99 -3.63 -4.04 -2.04
C HIS A 99 -3.93 -3.36 -0.71
N GLU A 100 -4.47 -2.16 -0.76
CA GLU A 100 -4.99 -1.51 0.44
C GLU A 100 -6.48 -1.79 0.57
N VAL A 101 -6.88 -2.39 1.69
CA VAL A 101 -8.25 -2.79 1.97
C VAL A 101 -8.60 -2.39 3.40
N ASN A 102 -9.58 -1.52 3.58
CA ASN A 102 -10.02 -1.04 4.90
C ASN A 102 -8.86 -0.47 5.76
N GLY A 103 -7.90 0.22 5.14
CA GLY A 103 -6.71 0.76 5.81
C GLY A 103 -5.64 -0.27 6.17
N HIS A 104 -5.79 -1.52 5.73
CA HIS A 104 -4.78 -2.57 5.84
C HIS A 104 -4.09 -2.78 4.50
N VAL A 105 -2.76 -2.80 4.51
CA VAL A 105 -1.95 -3.08 3.32
C VAL A 105 -1.61 -4.56 3.29
N LEU A 106 -2.05 -5.25 2.25
CA LEU A 106 -1.75 -6.65 1.96
C LEU A 106 -0.73 -6.74 0.84
N LEU A 107 0.26 -7.62 1.01
CA LEU A 107 1.27 -7.91 0.00
C LEU A 107 0.95 -9.24 -0.68
N GLY A 108 0.66 -9.19 -1.97
CA GLY A 108 0.42 -10.34 -2.83
C GLY A 108 1.67 -10.74 -3.60
N ARG A 109 2.09 -12.00 -3.49
CA ARG A 109 3.14 -12.60 -4.32
C ARG A 109 2.52 -13.36 -5.48
N ILE A 110 2.96 -13.03 -6.69
CA ILE A 110 2.42 -13.57 -7.93
C ILE A 110 3.16 -14.86 -8.28
N ARG A 111 2.43 -15.89 -8.72
CA ARG A 111 3.01 -17.12 -9.28
C ARG A 111 2.40 -17.40 -10.64
N ARG A 112 3.27 -17.60 -11.63
CA ARG A 112 2.94 -17.82 -13.06
C ARG A 112 3.33 -19.23 -13.50
N ASP A 113 2.94 -20.24 -12.72
CA ASP A 113 3.21 -21.63 -13.04
C ASP A 113 2.14 -22.16 -14.04
N ALA A 114 1.50 -23.29 -13.74
CA ALA A 114 0.41 -23.83 -14.56
C ALA A 114 -0.89 -22.99 -14.48
N GLN A 115 -1.09 -22.26 -13.38
CA GLN A 115 -2.23 -21.37 -13.15
C GLN A 115 -1.74 -20.09 -12.47
N MET A 116 -2.25 -18.95 -12.93
CA MET A 116 -1.95 -17.65 -12.34
C MET A 116 -2.57 -17.54 -10.95
N THR A 117 -1.73 -17.30 -9.94
CA THR A 117 -2.16 -17.18 -8.53
C THR A 117 -1.49 -16.02 -7.82
N ILE A 118 -2.17 -15.49 -6.80
CA ILE A 118 -1.64 -14.49 -5.87
C ILE A 118 -1.71 -15.06 -4.46
N LEU A 119 -0.56 -15.16 -3.80
CA LEU A 119 -0.45 -15.52 -2.38
C LEU A 119 -0.33 -14.24 -1.55
N TRP A 120 -1.36 -13.95 -0.76
CA TRP A 120 -1.43 -12.77 0.09
C TRP A 120 -0.73 -12.98 1.43
N SER A 121 -0.30 -11.87 2.04
CA SER A 121 0.43 -11.85 3.31
C SER A 121 -0.41 -12.30 4.51
N ASP A 122 -1.74 -12.29 4.40
CA ASP A 122 -2.67 -12.82 5.39
C ASP A 122 -2.85 -14.35 5.29
N GLY A 123 -2.28 -14.98 4.25
CA GLY A 123 -2.36 -16.41 3.99
C GLY A 123 -3.37 -16.82 2.93
N ASP A 124 -4.21 -15.89 2.45
CA ASP A 124 -5.17 -16.19 1.39
C ASP A 124 -4.46 -16.43 0.04
N VAL A 125 -4.99 -17.36 -0.74
CA VAL A 125 -4.49 -17.64 -2.10
C VAL A 125 -5.63 -17.42 -3.07
N TRP A 126 -5.42 -16.53 -4.04
CA TRP A 126 -6.37 -16.28 -5.11
C TRP A 126 -5.86 -16.91 -6.41
N ARG A 127 -6.78 -17.48 -7.19
CA ARG A 127 -6.50 -18.05 -8.51
C ARG A 127 -7.36 -17.39 -9.57
N LEU A 128 -6.76 -17.10 -10.71
CA LEU A 128 -7.45 -16.63 -11.90
C LEU A 128 -8.15 -17.81 -12.59
N LYS A 129 -9.38 -17.59 -13.08
CA LYS A 129 -10.17 -18.57 -13.84
C LYS A 129 -10.62 -18.03 -15.18
#